data_AF-A0A9P1AWX8-F1
#
_entry.id   AF-A0A9P1AWX8-F1
#
_cell.length_a   1.000
_cell.length_b   1.000
_cell.length_c   1.000
_cell.angle_alpha   90.00
_cell.angle_beta   90.00
_cell.angle_gamma   90.00
#
_symmetry.space_group_name_H-M   'P 1'
#
loop_
_entity.id
_entity.type
_entity.pdbx_description
1 polymer ?
#
loop_
_entity_poly.entity_id
_entity_poly.type
_entity_poly.pdbx_seq_one_letter_code
_entity_poly.pdbx_strand_id
1 'polypeptide(L)'
;MLRTFQGYWSSYSTLINEKDYSEDIERMKASATAIAASLTEFGKTLRETEIPNDADSTARILELQTAEKMAIKEEFKIAVRKGFTLLKSVRQLDKKPTPEQLSPTRLHNVTAIERMLVQLGTYY
;
A
#
# COMPACT_ATOMS: atom_id res chain seq x y z
N MET A 1 -2.26 -23.78 -7.16
CA MET A 1 -2.20 -22.31 -6.95
C MET A 1 -1.31 -21.93 -5.77
N LEU A 2 -1.62 -22.34 -4.53
CA LEU A 2 -0.81 -21.96 -3.35
C LEU A 2 0.63 -22.49 -3.36
N ARG A 3 0.86 -23.77 -3.72
CA ARG A 3 2.23 -24.34 -3.79
C ARG A 3 3.09 -23.66 -4.86
N THR A 4 2.49 -23.33 -5.99
CA THR A 4 3.16 -22.60 -7.07
C THR A 4 3.51 -21.18 -6.60
N PHE A 5 2.57 -20.50 -5.94
CA PHE A 5 2.79 -19.19 -5.33
C PHE A 5 3.90 -19.18 -4.28
N GLN A 6 3.94 -20.18 -3.40
CA GLN A 6 5.01 -20.34 -2.39
C GLN A 6 6.38 -20.61 -3.04
N GLY A 7 6.44 -21.46 -4.07
CA GLY A 7 7.68 -21.71 -4.82
C GLY A 7 8.21 -20.45 -5.51
N TYR A 8 7.32 -19.66 -6.11
CA TYR A 8 7.70 -18.37 -6.71
C TYR A 8 8.14 -17.36 -5.65
N TRP A 9 7.50 -17.31 -4.48
CA TRP A 9 7.86 -16.43 -3.36
C TRP A 9 9.25 -16.73 -2.78
N SER A 10 9.59 -18.00 -2.57
CA SER A 10 10.94 -18.41 -2.10
C SER A 10 12.03 -18.12 -3.13
N SER A 11 11.75 -18.32 -4.42
CA SER A 11 12.72 -17.98 -5.47
C SER A 11 12.89 -16.46 -5.60
N TYR A 12 11.83 -15.68 -5.36
CA TYR A 12 11.87 -14.22 -5.29
C TYR A 12 12.67 -13.71 -4.08
N SER A 13 12.46 -14.28 -2.89
CA SER A 13 13.17 -13.86 -1.67
C SER A 13 14.68 -14.09 -1.75
N THR A 14 15.11 -15.11 -2.50
CA THR A 14 16.54 -15.41 -2.70
C THR A 14 17.22 -14.38 -3.61
N LEU A 15 16.48 -13.75 -4.54
CA LEU A 15 16.99 -12.76 -5.50
C LEU A 15 16.98 -11.31 -4.97
N ILE A 16 16.27 -11.03 -3.87
CA ILE A 16 16.21 -9.70 -3.23
C ILE A 16 17.47 -9.41 -2.39
N ASN A 17 18.33 -10.41 -2.17
CA ASN A 17 19.55 -10.30 -1.38
C ASN A 17 20.68 -9.49 -2.05
N GLU A 18 20.43 -8.86 -3.20
CA GLU A 18 21.43 -8.07 -3.94
C GLU A 18 21.11 -6.56 -4.05
N LYS A 19 20.04 -6.08 -3.41
CA LYS A 19 19.82 -4.65 -3.13
C LYS A 19 18.89 -4.48 -1.93
N ASP A 20 19.41 -3.85 -0.87
CA ASP A 20 18.82 -3.74 0.46
C ASP A 20 17.57 -2.85 0.49
N TYR A 21 16.44 -3.36 0.00
CA TYR A 21 15.11 -2.74 0.15
C TYR A 21 14.36 -3.28 1.38
N SER A 22 15.02 -4.10 2.21
CA SER A 22 14.41 -4.74 3.38
C SER A 22 13.84 -3.70 4.33
N GLU A 23 14.63 -2.67 4.63
CA GLU A 23 14.21 -1.59 5.52
C GLU A 23 13.02 -0.79 4.97
N ASP A 24 13.01 -0.47 3.67
CA ASP A 24 11.93 0.26 3.02
C ASP A 24 10.62 -0.55 3.00
N ILE A 25 10.73 -1.87 2.81
CA ILE A 25 9.58 -2.79 2.86
C ILE A 25 9.02 -2.85 4.28
N GLU A 26 9.87 -2.96 5.31
CA GLU A 26 9.43 -2.94 6.70
C GLU A 26 8.80 -1.60 7.09
N ARG A 27 9.36 -0.47 6.63
CA ARG A 27 8.76 0.87 6.81
C ARG A 27 7.39 0.98 6.13
N MET A 28 7.20 0.35 4.96
CA MET A 28 5.90 0.32 4.28
C MET A 28 4.88 -0.50 5.06
N LYS A 29 5.27 -1.68 5.56
CA LYS A 29 4.40 -2.50 6.42
C LYS A 29 3.99 -1.74 7.68
N ALA A 30 4.95 -1.10 8.36
CA ALA A 30 4.67 -0.30 9.55
C ALA A 30 3.69 0.84 9.25
N SER A 31 3.85 1.54 8.12
CA SER A 31 2.94 2.61 7.69
C SER A 31 1.53 2.08 7.42
N ALA A 32 1.40 0.95 6.71
CA ALA A 32 0.11 0.33 6.43
C ALA A 32 -0.60 -0.12 7.71
N THR A 33 0.13 -0.71 8.65
CA THR A 33 -0.40 -1.11 9.97
C THR A 33 -0.87 0.10 10.77
N ALA A 34 -0.11 1.19 10.79
CA ALA A 34 -0.48 2.41 11.49
C ALA A 34 -1.77 3.02 10.91
N ILE A 35 -1.89 3.12 9.59
CA ILE A 35 -3.11 3.63 8.93
C ILE A 35 -4.32 2.73 9.24
N ALA A 36 -4.15 1.41 9.21
CA ALA A 36 -5.22 0.48 9.55
C ALA A 36 -5.69 0.63 11.01
N ALA A 37 -4.75 0.86 11.94
CA ALA A 37 -5.06 1.15 13.33
C ALA A 37 -5.82 2.48 13.47
N SER A 38 -5.35 3.55 12.82
CA SER A 38 -6.04 4.87 12.84
C SER A 38 -7.46 4.78 12.26
N LEU A 39 -7.67 4.02 11.17
CA LEU A 39 -9.00 3.79 10.61
C LEU A 39 -9.92 3.00 11.56
N THR A 40 -9.35 2.02 12.26
CA THR A 40 -10.09 1.22 13.24
C THR A 40 -10.54 2.08 14.42
N GLU A 41 -9.64 2.91 14.95
CA GLU A 41 -9.97 3.83 16.05
C GLU A 41 -10.98 4.87 15.59
N PHE A 42 -10.77 5.50 14.42
CA PHE A 42 -11.73 6.47 13.87
C PHE A 42 -13.13 5.85 13.69
N GLY A 43 -13.21 4.61 13.19
CA GLY A 43 -14.47 3.88 13.05
C GLY A 43 -15.13 3.55 14.39
N LYS A 44 -14.33 3.31 15.44
CA LYS A 44 -14.81 3.14 16.81
C LYS A 44 -15.34 4.46 17.37
N THR A 45 -14.58 5.55 17.24
CA THR A 45 -14.99 6.90 17.64
C THR A 45 -16.32 7.27 16.99
N LEU A 46 -16.47 7.09 15.67
CA LEU A 46 -17.73 7.37 14.97
C LEU A 46 -18.93 6.58 15.51
N ARG A 47 -18.71 5.32 15.92
CA ARG A 47 -19.77 4.44 16.44
C ARG A 47 -20.16 4.80 17.88
N GLU A 48 -19.18 5.14 18.69
CA GLU A 48 -19.34 5.42 20.12
C GLU A 48 -19.69 6.90 20.39
N THR A 49 -19.57 7.76 19.37
CA THR A 49 -19.93 9.18 19.50
C THR A 49 -21.43 9.33 19.70
N GLU A 50 -21.80 9.81 20.87
CA GLU A 50 -23.13 10.33 21.14
C GLU A 50 -23.26 11.75 20.57
N ILE A 51 -24.33 12.01 19.83
CA ILE A 51 -24.60 13.35 19.28
C ILE A 51 -25.35 14.16 20.34
N PRO A 52 -24.77 15.29 20.81
CA PRO A 52 -25.41 16.12 21.82
C PRO A 52 -26.61 16.88 21.25
N ASN A 53 -27.56 17.24 22.10
CA ASN A 53 -28.76 17.99 21.71
C ASN A 53 -28.51 19.51 21.61
N ASP A 54 -27.30 19.91 21.24
CA ASP A 54 -26.94 21.30 21.00
C ASP A 54 -26.13 21.43 19.71
N ALA A 55 -26.47 22.45 18.93
CA ALA A 55 -25.93 22.63 17.58
C ALA A 55 -24.43 22.93 17.60
N ASP A 56 -23.96 23.70 18.57
CA ASP A 56 -22.56 24.14 18.67
C ASP A 56 -21.62 22.97 19.01
N SER A 57 -22.00 22.11 19.96
CA SER A 57 -21.22 20.92 20.30
C SER A 57 -21.28 19.88 19.19
N THR A 58 -22.44 19.71 18.54
CA THR A 58 -22.52 18.84 17.36
C THR A 58 -21.61 19.34 16.24
N ALA A 59 -21.62 20.65 15.95
CA ALA A 59 -20.75 21.25 14.94
C ALA A 59 -19.28 21.01 15.28
N ARG A 60 -18.88 21.20 16.55
CA ARG A 60 -17.50 20.95 17.01
C ARG A 60 -17.09 19.49 16.86
N ILE A 61 -17.96 18.54 17.17
CA ILE A 61 -17.70 17.10 16.97
C ILE A 61 -17.47 16.80 15.49
N LEU A 62 -18.35 17.29 14.61
CA LEU A 62 -18.22 17.09 13.17
C LEU A 62 -16.93 17.71 12.62
N GLU A 63 -16.54 18.87 13.13
CA GLU A 63 -15.31 19.55 12.71
C GLU A 63 -14.07 18.74 13.09
N LEU A 64 -14.01 18.22 14.34
CA LEU A 64 -12.93 17.37 14.83
C LEU A 64 -12.84 16.06 14.04
N GLN A 65 -13.96 15.36 13.86
CA GLN A 65 -13.99 14.10 13.11
C GLN A 65 -13.66 14.30 11.62
N THR A 66 -14.04 15.45 11.04
CA THR A 66 -13.65 15.81 9.68
C THR A 66 -12.15 16.04 9.58
N ALA A 67 -11.57 16.77 10.53
CA ALA A 67 -10.12 17.00 10.58
C ALA A 67 -9.34 15.69 10.70
N GLU A 68 -9.76 14.79 11.60
CA GLU A 68 -9.16 13.47 11.78
C GLU A 68 -9.23 12.62 10.50
N LYS A 69 -10.41 12.54 9.88
CA LYS A 69 -10.59 11.87 8.58
C LYS A 69 -9.64 12.41 7.51
N MET A 70 -9.47 13.74 7.45
CA MET A 70 -8.58 14.36 6.47
C MET A 70 -7.10 14.04 6.75
N ALA A 71 -6.71 13.97 8.03
CA ALA A 71 -5.35 13.57 8.42
C ALA A 71 -5.05 12.12 7.99
N ILE A 72 -5.92 11.16 8.33
CA ILE A 72 -5.78 9.75 7.92
C ILE A 72 -5.73 9.63 6.39
N LYS A 73 -6.56 10.40 5.68
CA LYS A 73 -6.56 10.42 4.20
C LYS A 73 -5.23 10.91 3.64
N GLU A 74 -4.58 11.91 4.24
CA GLU A 74 -3.29 12.40 3.76
C GLU A 74 -2.16 11.42 4.08
N GLU A 75 -2.15 10.81 5.27
CA GLU A 75 -1.22 9.74 5.62
C GLU A 75 -1.29 8.58 4.61
N PHE A 76 -2.50 8.17 4.26
CA PHE A 76 -2.73 7.13 3.25
C PHE A 76 -2.14 7.51 1.89
N LYS A 77 -2.39 8.73 1.40
CA LYS A 77 -1.81 9.19 0.13
C LYS A 77 -0.28 9.22 0.16
N ILE A 78 0.31 9.64 1.28
CA ILE A 78 1.77 9.64 1.46
C ILE A 78 2.31 8.21 1.38
N ALA A 79 1.69 7.27 2.10
CA ALA A 79 2.07 5.85 2.07
C ALA A 79 1.98 5.28 0.65
N VAL A 80 0.90 5.58 -0.08
CA VAL A 80 0.72 5.14 -1.48
C VAL A 80 1.82 5.71 -2.39
N ARG A 81 2.13 7.01 -2.31
CA ARG A 81 3.21 7.63 -3.10
C ARG A 81 4.56 6.98 -2.80
N LYS A 82 4.88 6.74 -1.52
CA LYS A 82 6.10 6.02 -1.11
C LYS A 82 6.12 4.60 -1.67
N GLY A 83 4.98 3.91 -1.70
CA GLY A 83 4.82 2.57 -2.24
C GLY A 83 5.10 2.51 -3.75
N PHE A 84 4.60 3.49 -4.51
CA PHE A 84 4.92 3.61 -5.93
C PHE A 84 6.41 3.87 -6.19
N THR A 85 7.04 4.74 -5.40
CA THR A 85 8.49 5.00 -5.51
C THR A 85 9.29 3.74 -5.21
N LEU A 86 8.98 3.03 -4.13
CA LEU A 86 9.63 1.77 -3.78
C LEU A 86 9.44 0.72 -4.88
N LEU A 87 8.22 0.60 -5.42
CA LEU A 87 7.93 -0.31 -6.53
C LEU A 87 8.76 0.00 -7.77
N LYS A 88 8.95 1.29 -8.10
CA LYS A 88 9.80 1.72 -9.22
C LYS A 88 11.26 1.33 -9.00
N SER A 89 11.77 1.54 -7.78
CA SER A 89 13.15 1.21 -7.39
C SER A 89 13.41 -0.31 -7.38
N VAL A 90 12.48 -1.09 -6.81
CA VAL A 90 12.53 -2.56 -6.79
C VAL A 90 12.50 -3.13 -8.20
N ARG A 91 11.65 -2.57 -9.08
CA ARG A 91 11.56 -3.00 -10.50
C ARG A 91 12.71 -2.50 -11.37
N GLN A 92 13.65 -1.72 -10.81
CA GLN A 92 14.78 -1.11 -11.54
C GLN A 92 14.33 -0.38 -12.83
N LEU A 93 13.12 0.22 -12.82
CA LEU A 93 12.49 0.77 -14.05
C LEU A 93 13.28 1.94 -14.67
N ASP A 94 14.30 2.46 -13.99
CA ASP A 94 15.21 3.48 -14.52
C ASP A 94 16.34 2.89 -15.39
N LYS A 95 16.45 1.56 -15.51
CA LYS A 95 17.27 0.88 -16.52
C LYS A 95 16.45 -0.21 -17.18
N LYS A 96 16.08 -0.01 -18.45
CA LYS A 96 15.42 -1.02 -19.27
C LYS A 96 16.36 -2.24 -19.33
N PRO A 97 16.01 -3.39 -18.73
CA PRO A 97 16.80 -4.60 -18.92
C PRO A 97 16.67 -4.99 -20.39
N THR A 98 17.77 -5.25 -21.07
CA THR A 98 17.68 -5.73 -22.46
C THR A 98 17.02 -7.11 -22.46
N PRO A 99 16.33 -7.51 -23.54
CA PRO A 99 15.65 -8.81 -23.61
C PRO A 99 16.55 -10.00 -23.29
N GLU A 100 17.87 -9.86 -23.56
CA GLU A 100 18.87 -10.88 -23.23
C GLU A 100 19.13 -11.03 -21.72
N GLN A 101 18.76 -10.04 -20.90
CA GLN A 101 18.95 -10.01 -19.44
C GLN A 101 17.75 -10.55 -18.65
N LEU A 102 16.66 -10.90 -19.33
CA LEU A 102 15.43 -11.40 -18.72
C LEU A 102 15.21 -12.86 -19.09
N SER A 103 15.16 -13.75 -18.08
CA SER A 103 14.73 -15.12 -18.33
C SER A 103 13.25 -15.13 -18.77
N PRO A 104 12.82 -16.13 -19.57
CA PRO A 104 11.44 -16.25 -20.05
C PRO A 104 10.39 -16.18 -18.93
N THR A 105 10.73 -16.72 -17.76
CA THR A 105 9.91 -16.66 -16.54
C THR A 105 9.72 -15.24 -16.03
N ARG A 106 10.74 -14.36 -16.13
CA ARG A 106 10.63 -12.96 -15.69
C ARG A 106 9.69 -12.15 -16.58
N LEU A 107 9.73 -12.37 -17.90
CA LEU A 107 8.80 -11.75 -18.85
C LEU A 107 7.35 -12.14 -18.57
N HIS A 108 7.11 -13.42 -18.28
CA HIS A 108 5.78 -13.91 -17.93
C HIS A 108 5.26 -13.28 -16.63
N ASN A 109 6.12 -13.17 -15.61
CA ASN A 109 5.76 -12.58 -14.32
C ASN A 109 5.48 -11.07 -14.42
N VAL A 110 6.25 -10.33 -15.22
CA VAL A 110 5.97 -8.91 -15.49
C VAL A 110 4.60 -8.75 -16.16
N THR A 111 4.34 -9.53 -17.20
CA THR A 111 3.04 -9.52 -17.92
C THR A 111 1.87 -9.85 -17.00
N ALA A 112 2.05 -10.82 -16.08
CA ALA A 112 1.03 -11.19 -15.11
C ALA A 112 0.74 -10.06 -14.11
N ILE A 113 1.78 -9.40 -13.59
CA ILE A 113 1.65 -8.27 -12.66
C ILE A 113 1.06 -7.04 -13.34
N GLU A 114 1.43 -6.75 -14.59
CA GLU A 114 0.83 -5.67 -15.39
C GLU A 114 -0.67 -5.90 -15.59
N ARG A 115 -1.08 -7.11 -15.97
CA ARG A 115 -2.50 -7.47 -16.09
C ARG A 115 -3.24 -7.29 -14.77
N MET A 116 -2.63 -7.67 -13.66
CA MET A 116 -3.23 -7.55 -12.33
C MET A 116 -3.38 -6.07 -11.90
N LEU A 117 -2.41 -5.21 -12.24
CA LEU A 117 -2.49 -3.77 -11.98
C LEU A 117 -3.55 -3.08 -12.85
N VAL A 118 -3.68 -3.48 -14.13
CA VAL A 118 -4.77 -3.00 -15.00
C VAL A 118 -6.12 -3.38 -14.41
N GLN A 119 -6.29 -4.63 -13.95
CA GLN A 119 -7.52 -5.08 -13.31
C GLN A 119 -7.84 -4.27 -12.06
N LEU A 120 -6.85 -3.97 -11.20
CA LEU A 120 -7.06 -3.13 -10.01
C LEU A 120 -7.37 -1.66 -10.35
N GLY A 121 -6.84 -1.15 -11.46
CA GLY A 121 -7.10 0.22 -11.94
C GLY A 121 -8.45 0.40 -12.65
N THR A 122 -9.02 -0.66 -13.24
CA THR A 122 -10.33 -0.63 -13.91
C THR A 122 -11.53 -0.68 -12.96
N TYR A 123 -11.31 -0.81 -11.64
CA TYR A 123 -12.37 -0.81 -10.61
C TYR A 123 -12.40 0.49 -9.77
N TYR A 124 -11.79 1.57 -10.26
CA TYR A 124 -11.91 2.93 -9.69
C TYR A 124 -12.73 3.84 -10.60
#